data_AF-A0A0R1KS07-F1
#
_entry.id   AF-A0A0R1KS07-F1
#
_cell.length_a   1.000
_cell.length_b   1.000
_cell.length_c   1.000
_cell.angle_alpha   90.00
_cell.angle_beta   90.00
_cell.angle_gamma   90.00
#
_symmetry.space_group_name_H-M   'P 1'
#
loop_
_entity.id
_entity.type
_entity.pdbx_description
1 polymer ?
#
loop_
_entity_poly.entity_id
_entity_poly.type
_entity_poly.pdbx_seq_one_letter_code
_entity_poly.pdbx_strand_id
1 'polypeptide(L)' 'MKKHGGILGTVMGIARILRCNPFVRGGVDPVPDNFTIFRNPHPEKYEDEIIAKKFHNKE' A
#
# COMPACT_ATOMS: atom_id res chain seq x y z
N MET A 1 3.43 15.03 1.64
CA MET A 1 4.24 15.00 0.39
C MET A 1 5.49 14.10 0.50
N LYS A 2 5.58 13.18 1.47
CA LYS A 2 6.87 12.74 2.00
C LYS A 2 7.49 11.44 1.44
N LYS A 3 6.73 10.46 0.91
CA LYS A 3 7.32 9.21 0.38
C LYS A 3 7.73 9.29 -1.10
N HIS A 4 6.82 9.66 -2.02
CA HIS A 4 7.11 9.68 -3.47
C HIS A 4 6.71 10.98 -4.20
N GLY A 5 6.32 12.04 -3.50
CA GLY A 5 5.83 13.28 -4.14
C GLY A 5 4.48 13.12 -4.86
N GLY A 6 3.94 14.21 -5.40
CA GLY A 6 2.58 14.24 -5.97
C GLY A 6 2.41 13.43 -7.25
N ILE A 7 3.41 13.49 -8.15
CA ILE A 7 3.34 12.84 -9.48
C ILE A 7 3.43 11.32 -9.35
N LEU A 8 4.48 10.79 -8.69
CA LEU A 8 4.63 9.35 -8.51
C LEU A 8 3.52 8.76 -7.64
N GLY A 9 3.06 9.50 -6.61
CA GLY A 9 1.91 9.09 -5.80
C GLY A 9 0.64 8.92 -6.63
N THR A 10 0.41 9.82 -7.59
CA THR A 10 -0.73 9.74 -8.52
C THR A 10 -0.62 8.52 -9.43
N VAL A 11 0.55 8.28 -10.02
CA VAL A 11 0.81 7.10 -10.87
C VAL A 11 0.59 5.80 -10.08
N MET A 12 1.09 5.71 -8.85
CA MET A 12 0.87 4.55 -7.98
C MET A 12 -0.60 4.32 -7.65
N GLY A 13 -1.36 5.40 -7.40
CA GLY A 13 -2.81 5.33 -7.16
C GLY A 13 -3.57 4.81 -8.37
N ILE A 14 -3.29 5.33 -9.56
CA ILE A 14 -3.91 4.89 -10.82
C ILE A 14 -3.60 3.40 -11.06
N ALA A 15 -2.34 3.00 -10.91
CA ALA A 15 -1.92 1.61 -11.10
C ALA A 15 -2.58 0.63 -10.11
N ARG A 16 -2.98 1.10 -8.91
CA ARG A 16 -3.77 0.29 -7.96
C ARG A 16 -5.22 0.14 -8.41
N ILE A 17 -5.84 1.24 -8.87
CA ILE A 17 -7.21 1.21 -9.39
C ILE A 17 -7.31 0.28 -10.61
N LEU A 18 -6.36 0.36 -11.54
CA LEU A 18 -6.33 -0.50 -12.72
C LEU A 18 -6.14 -1.99 -12.40
N ARG A 19 -5.51 -2.33 -11.26
CA ARG A 19 -5.35 -3.72 -10.80
C ARG A 19 -6.45 -4.19 -9.85
N CYS A 20 -7.33 -3.30 -9.40
CA CYS A 20 -8.46 -3.67 -8.56
C CYS A 20 -9.46 -4.49 -9.37
N ASN A 21 -9.78 -5.67 -8.86
CA ASN A 21 -10.87 -6.49 -9.35
C ASN A 21 -11.73 -6.93 -8.15
N PRO A 22 -13.06 -7.07 -8.32
CA PRO A 22 -13.98 -7.37 -7.22
C PRO A 22 -13.82 -8.79 -6.64
N PHE A 23 -12.99 -9.63 -7.27
CA PHE A 23 -12.77 -11.03 -6.88
C PHE A 23 -11.50 -11.25 -6.06
N VAL A 24 -10.68 -10.21 -5.90
CA VAL A 24 -9.45 -10.27 -5.09
C VAL A 24 -9.76 -9.80 -3.68
N ARG A 25 -9.30 -10.58 -2.69
CA ARG A 25 -9.36 -10.20 -1.28
C ARG A 25 -8.70 -8.84 -1.08
N GLY A 26 -9.47 -7.88 -0.59
CA GLY A 26 -8.96 -6.58 -0.18
C GLY A 26 -8.05 -6.70 1.05
N GLY A 27 -7.33 -5.64 1.35
CA GLY A 27 -6.41 -5.56 2.48
C GLY A 27 -5.76 -4.19 2.55
N VAL A 28 -4.95 -3.96 3.57
CA VAL A 28 -4.14 -2.75 3.68
C VAL A 28 -2.95 -2.87 2.72
N ASP A 29 -2.76 -1.88 1.86
CA ASP A 29 -1.62 -1.81 0.94
C ASP A 29 -0.75 -0.60 1.33
N PRO A 30 0.21 -0.79 2.26
CA PRO A 30 1.08 0.29 2.70
C PRO A 30 1.93 0.82 1.53
N VAL A 31 2.26 2.11 1.59
CA VAL A 31 3.11 2.75 0.58
C VAL A 31 4.57 2.41 0.90
N PRO A 32 5.28 1.67 0.02
CA PRO A 32 6.67 1.33 0.24
C PRO A 32 7.58 2.56 0.21
N ASP A 33 8.75 2.46 0.83
CA ASP A 33 9.74 3.54 0.85
C ASP A 33 10.44 3.73 -0.50
N ASN A 34 10.49 2.68 -1.31
CA ASN A 34 11.01 2.70 -2.68
C ASN A 34 9.87 2.61 -3.70
N PHE A 35 9.93 3.43 -4.74
CA PHE A 35 8.89 3.45 -5.77
C PHE A 35 8.85 2.14 -6.55
N THR A 36 7.68 1.50 -6.54
CA THR A 36 7.38 0.34 -7.36
C THR A 36 5.92 0.35 -7.79
N ILE A 37 5.67 -0.03 -9.04
CA ILE A 37 4.32 -0.14 -9.60
C ILE A 37 3.79 -1.58 -9.45
N PHE A 38 4.67 -2.53 -9.14
CA PHE A 38 4.31 -3.94 -8.98
C PHE A 38 3.64 -4.22 -7.63
N ARG A 39 3.07 -5.41 -7.50
CA ARG A 39 2.43 -5.84 -6.25
C ARG A 39 3.52 -6.22 -5.27
N ASN A 40 3.43 -5.70 -4.05
CA ASN A 40 4.40 -6.03 -3.02
C ASN A 40 3.99 -7.35 -2.35
N PRO A 41 4.83 -8.41 -2.38
CA PRO A 41 4.47 -9.72 -1.83
C PRO A 41 4.50 -9.76 -0.30
N HIS A 42 5.17 -8.79 0.32
CA HIS A 42 5.39 -8.75 1.77
C HIS A 42 5.08 -7.33 2.31
N PRO A 43 3.79 -6.93 2.36
CA PRO A 43 3.34 -5.59 2.75
C PRO A 43 3.65 -5.25 4.21
N GLU A 44 3.82 -6.25 5.08
CA GLU A 44 4.10 -6.06 6.51
C GLU A 44 5.42 -5.34 6.79
N LYS A 45 6.37 -5.39 5.84
CA LYS A 45 7.61 -4.61 5.92
C LYS A 45 7.42 -3.10 5.83
N TYR A 46 6.29 -2.63 5.32
CA TYR A 46 6.01 -1.22 5.08
C TYR A 46 4.86 -0.69 5.94
N GLU A 47 4.36 -1.50 6.86
CA GLU A 47 3.33 -1.08 7.80
C GLU A 47 3.91 -0.12 8.84
N ASP A 48 3.30 1.06 8.97
CA ASP A 48 3.61 1.98 10.05
C ASP A 48 2.99 1.47 11.37
N GLU A 49 3.53 1.90 12.51
CA GLU A 49 3.05 1.52 13.85
C GLU A 49 1.53 1.72 14.03
N ILE A 50 0.97 2.74 13.35
CA ILE A 50 -0.46 3.04 13.37
C ILE A 50 -1.27 1.93 12.68
N ILE A 51 -0.79 1.43 11.54
CA ILE A 51 -1.44 0.36 10.78
C ILE A 51 -1.31 -0.94 11.54
N ALA A 52 -0.10 -1.28 11.99
CA ALA A 52 0.16 -2.50 12.76
C ALA A 52 -0.73 -2.57 14.01
N LYS A 53 -0.87 -1.47 14.76
CA LYS A 53 -1.77 -1.42 15.93
C LYS A 53 -3.25 -1.61 15.56
N LYS A 54 -3.69 -1.12 14.41
CA LYS A 54 -5.10 -1.21 14.00
C LYS A 54 -5.49 -2.59 13.45
N PHE A 55 -4.59 -3.26 12.75
CA PHE A 55 -4.90 -4.48 12.00
C PHE A 55 -4.29 -5.76 12.60
N HIS A 56 -3.16 -5.65 13.32
CA HIS A 56 -2.44 -6.79 13.89
C HIS A 56 -2.50 -6.87 15.42
N ASN A 57 -2.87 -5.79 16.11
CA ASN A 57 -3.19 -5.86 17.53
C ASN A 57 -4.62 -6.40 17.67
N LYS A 58 -4.74 -7.71 17.81
CA LYS A 58 -5.91 -8.33 18.42
C LYS A 58 -5.64 -8.37 19.92
N GLU A 59 -6.44 -7.63 20.68
CA GLU A 59 -6.66 -7.94 22.10
C GLU A 59 -7.14 -9.39 22.26
#